data_AF-A0A0L7QSE3-F1
#
_entry.id   AF-A0A0L7QSE3-F1
#
_cell.length_a   1.000
_cell.length_b   1.000
_cell.length_c   1.000
_cell.angle_alpha   90.00
_cell.angle_beta   90.00
_cell.angle_gamma   90.00
#
_symmetry.space_group_name_H-M   'P 1'
#
loop_
_entity.id
_entity.type
_entity.pdbx_description
1 polymer ?
#
loop_
_entity_poly.entity_id
_entity_poly.type
_entity_poly.pdbx_seq_one_letter_code
_entity_poly.pdbx_strand_id
1 'polypeptide(L)' 'QVCDYCDADNPEKRHPPEYAVDGMETWWQSPPLSRGVKYNEVILTINLGQVSCREKKFAKQILGR' A
#
# COMPACT_ATOMS: atom_id res chain seq x y z
N GLN A 1 16.54 2.73 -27.34
CA GLN A 1 15.97 2.87 -25.97
C GLN A 1 14.66 3.62 -26.13
N VAL A 2 13.55 3.11 -25.61
CA VAL A 2 12.25 3.79 -25.59
C VAL A 2 12.06 4.35 -24.19
N CYS A 3 11.77 5.65 -24.08
CA CYS A 3 11.54 6.32 -22.80
C CYS A 3 10.07 6.73 -22.72
N ASP A 4 9.42 6.47 -21.60
CA ASP A 4 8.09 7.00 -21.27
C ASP A 4 8.20 8.10 -20.22
N TYR A 5 7.11 8.84 -19.98
CA TYR A 5 7.04 9.92 -19.01
C TYR A 5 5.94 9.66 -17.97
N CYS A 6 6.23 9.99 -16.71
CA CYS A 6 5.24 9.97 -15.63
C CYS A 6 4.67 11.39 -15.45
N ASP A 7 3.35 11.49 -15.45
CA ASP A 7 2.61 12.75 -15.30
C ASP A 7 1.50 12.54 -14.26
N ALA A 8 1.50 13.37 -13.21
CA ALA A 8 0.53 13.28 -12.12
C ALA A 8 -0.86 13.78 -12.50
N ASP A 9 -0.94 14.67 -13.50
CA ASP A 9 -2.18 15.30 -13.95
C ASP A 9 -2.89 14.45 -15.01
N ASN A 10 -2.18 13.53 -15.67
CA ASN A 10 -2.75 12.60 -16.64
C ASN A 10 -3.14 11.26 -15.98
N PRO A 11 -4.44 10.88 -15.98
CA PRO A 11 -4.90 9.60 -15.44
C PRO A 11 -4.24 8.35 -16.04
N GLU A 12 -3.81 8.39 -17.30
CA GLU A 12 -3.20 7.24 -17.99
C GLU A 12 -1.71 7.08 -17.69
N LYS A 13 -1.06 8.12 -17.15
CA LYS A 13 0.41 8.17 -16.91
C LYS A 13 0.80 8.50 -15.48
N ARG A 14 -0.19 8.52 -14.58
CA ARG A 14 0.02 8.68 -13.15
C ARG A 14 0.26 7.32 -12.51
N HIS A 15 1.14 7.30 -11.51
CA HIS A 15 1.49 6.10 -10.77
C HIS A 15 1.46 6.37 -9.27
N PRO A 16 0.28 6.72 -8.70
CA PRO A 16 0.17 7.10 -7.31
C PRO A 16 0.24 5.87 -6.37
N PRO A 17 0.48 6.06 -5.06
CA PRO A 17 0.68 4.95 -4.12
C PRO A 17 -0.51 3.97 -4.00
N GLU A 18 -1.72 4.42 -4.31
CA GLU A 18 -2.93 3.60 -4.26
C GLU A 18 -2.86 2.42 -5.25
N TYR A 19 -2.14 2.57 -6.36
CA TYR A 19 -1.94 1.51 -7.35
C TYR A 19 -1.04 0.38 -6.85
N ALA A 20 -0.35 0.55 -5.72
CA ALA A 20 0.41 -0.55 -5.13
C ALA A 20 -0.49 -1.59 -4.45
N VAL A 21 -1.76 -1.28 -4.19
CA VAL A 21 -2.67 -2.12 -3.37
C VAL A 21 -4.08 -2.29 -3.95
N ASP A 22 -4.33 -1.80 -5.17
CA ASP A 22 -5.67 -1.82 -5.79
C ASP A 22 -6.06 -3.18 -6.38
N GLY A 23 -5.11 -4.12 -6.51
CA GLY A 23 -5.34 -5.46 -7.04
C GLY A 23 -5.46 -5.51 -8.57
N MET A 24 -5.10 -4.44 -9.28
CA MET A 24 -5.05 -4.38 -10.74
C MET A 24 -3.60 -4.52 -11.27
N GLU A 25 -3.41 -4.56 -12.59
CA GLU A 25 -2.08 -4.55 -13.23
C GLU A 25 -1.45 -3.14 -13.29
N THR A 26 -1.83 -2.28 -12.36
CA THR A 26 -1.29 -0.93 -12.17
C THR A 26 -0.10 -0.97 -11.19
N TRP A 27 0.70 0.09 -11.15
CA TRP A 27 1.83 0.17 -10.24
C TRP A 27 2.09 1.60 -9.74
N TRP A 28 2.70 1.69 -8.57
CA TRP A 28 3.32 2.92 -8.07
C TRP A 28 4.74 3.09 -8.61
N GLN A 29 5.17 4.35 -8.82
CA GLN A 29 6.53 4.66 -9.25
C GLN A 29 7.14 5.80 -8.43
N SER A 30 8.41 5.62 -8.02
CA SER A 30 9.17 6.67 -7.35
C SER A 30 9.69 7.74 -8.33
N PRO A 31 10.06 8.94 -7.83
CA PRO A 31 10.85 9.91 -8.60
C PRO A 31 12.16 9.30 -9.14
N PRO A 32 12.62 9.70 -10.34
CA PRO A 32 13.87 9.21 -10.91
C PRO A 32 15.07 9.74 -10.11
N LEU A 33 16.14 8.93 -10.05
CA LEU A 33 17.39 9.29 -9.35
C LEU A 33 18.07 10.54 -9.92
N SER A 34 17.83 10.86 -11.19
CA SER A 34 18.32 12.07 -11.85
C SER A 34 17.83 13.36 -11.18
N ARG A 35 16.74 13.31 -10.41
CA ARG A 35 16.18 14.47 -9.69
C ARG A 35 16.88 14.73 -8.34
N GLY A 36 17.81 13.88 -7.94
CA GLY A 36 18.71 14.11 -6.80
C GLY A 36 18.91 12.88 -5.91
N VAL A 37 20.02 12.88 -5.18
CA VAL A 37 20.46 11.80 -4.27
C VAL A 37 19.47 11.47 -3.16
N LYS A 38 18.55 12.40 -2.85
CA LYS A 38 17.47 12.19 -1.87
C LYS A 38 16.48 11.09 -2.27
N TYR A 39 16.44 10.72 -3.55
CA TYR A 39 15.59 9.64 -4.05
C TYR A 39 16.30 8.28 -4.12
N ASN A 40 17.53 8.18 -3.60
CA ASN A 40 18.23 6.91 -3.44
C ASN A 40 17.58 5.99 -2.40
N GLU A 41 16.74 6.55 -1.53
CA GLU A 41 15.99 5.84 -0.50
C GLU A 41 14.50 6.14 -0.63
N VAL A 42 13.67 5.11 -0.49
CA VAL A 42 12.21 5.20 -0.49
C VAL A 42 11.65 4.44 0.70
N ILE A 43 10.72 5.07 1.43
CA ILE A 43 10.07 4.50 2.60
C ILE A 43 8.63 4.15 2.24
N LEU A 44 8.27 2.87 2.30
CA LEU A 44 6.90 2.41 2.12
C LEU A 44 6.33 2.04 3.48
N THR A 45 5.30 2.76 3.92
CA THR A 45 4.61 2.49 5.19
C THR A 45 3.25 1.86 4.90
N ILE A 46 3.04 0.64 5.37
CA ILE A 46 1.79 -0.09 5.17
C ILE A 46 1.09 -0.29 6.52
N ASN A 47 -0.15 0.17 6.62
CA ASN A 47 -0.99 -0.09 7.78
C ASN A 47 -2.00 -1.20 7.48
N LEU A 48 -1.80 -2.37 8.09
CA LEU A 48 -2.63 -3.56 7.85
C LEU A 48 -3.86 -3.65 8.77
N GLY A 49 -3.99 -2.77 9.78
CA GLY A 49 -5.16 -2.71 10.68
C GLY A 49 -5.52 -4.02 11.41
N GLN A 50 -4.63 -5.03 11.44
CA GLN A 50 -4.94 -6.34 12.01
C GLN A 50 -5.12 -6.26 13.53
N VAL A 51 -6.37 -6.34 13.99
CA VAL A 51 -6.66 -6.71 15.37
C VAL A 51 -6.48 -8.23 15.47
N SER A 52 -5.53 -8.69 16.28
CA SER A 52 -5.39 -10.12 16.56
C SER A 52 -6.78 -10.65 16.91
N CYS A 53 -7.24 -11.68 16.18
CA CYS A 53 -8.45 -12.40 16.56
C CYS A 53 -8.18 -13.00 17.94
N ARG A 54 -8.49 -12.26 19.01
CA ARG A 54 -8.55 -12.84 20.34
C ARG A 54 -9.68 -13.83 20.27
N GLU A 55 -9.36 -15.11 20.44
CA GLU A 55 -10.34 -16.16 20.66
C GLU A 55 -11.38 -15.62 21.63
N LYS A 56 -12.60 -15.35 21.14
CA LYS A 56 -13.72 -15.07 22.03
C LYS A 56 -13.99 -16.38 22.77
N LYS A 57 -13.29 -16.62 23.89
CA LYS A 57 -13.68 -17.65 24.85
C LYS A 57 -15.08 -17.28 25.32
N PHE A 58 -16.08 -17.92 24.71
CA PHE A 58 -17.45 -17.92 25.18
C PHE A 58 -17.42 -18.45 26.62
N ALA A 59 -17.52 -17.56 27.60
CA ALA A 59 -17.66 -17.96 28.98
C ALA A 59 -18.99 -18.71 29.12
N LYS A 60 -18.85 -19.99 29.48
CA LYS A 60 -19.90 -20.98 29.67
C LYS A 60 -20.87 -20.47 30.76
N GLN A 61 -22.07 -20.01 30.40
CA GLN A 61 -23.15 -19.86 31.37
C GLN A 61 -23.79 -21.23 31.61
N ILE A 62 -23.09 -22.11 32.36
CA ILE A 62 -23.78 -23.19 33.07
C ILE A 62 -24.30 -22.54 34.35
N LEU A 63 -25.50 -21.95 34.29
CA LEU A 63 -26.33 -21.82 35.48
C LEU A 63 -27.01 -23.17 35.68
N GLY A 64 -26.38 -24.02 36.49
CA GLY A 64 -27.03 -25.15 37.10
C GLY A 64 -27.76 -24.71 38.36
N ARG A 65 -29.07 -24.45 38.24
CA ARG A 65 -30.16 -24.80 39.16
C ARG A 65 -31.44 -24.12 38.71
#